data_AF-A0A919IK19-F1
#
_entry.id   AF-A0A919IK19-F1
#
_cell.length_a   1.000
_cell.length_b   1.000
_cell.length_c   1.000
_cell.angle_alpha   90.00
_cell.angle_beta   90.00
_cell.angle_gamma   90.00
#
_symmetry.space_group_name_H-M   'P 1'
#
loop_
_entity.id
_entity.type
_entity.pdbx_description
1 polymer ?
#
loop_
_entity_poly.entity_id
_entity_poly.type
_entity_poly.pdbx_seq_one_letter_code
_entity_poly.pdbx_strand_id
1 'polypeptide(L)'
;MSGAFVAMIAAGAFAGPAPAARAGTTPDFGPNVKIFDPSVPVADINAYLQSISAEPEFGTGRHAVYFKPGVYGSAAGQNTPSTATGIVNSEVGYYTSIAGLGSSPADVRINGALHSEPRQNADGSSDGLTNFYRSLANLSINPIQRPVGADAQRARPEGVAAAHTMRWATSQASSLRRVDIQGDLDLNGAYGATLFGAEIADSRVSGTVHSGGDTGPGQAQYYVRDSQIGGWSGGSANLVFSGVRGAPAGDLTGRGITTLAATPVSRPAPFLTSRGDNYSVFVPKARINASGVNWATGSTAGTSIPISRFHIAKPGTDTAATINTALAAGKHLILTPGVYRLSEPIRVTRAGTVVMGMGYATLAPAGGQSAIEVGDVKGVVVAGLVVDAGIGGTVLVRVGTGNATAIGDATDPTTLSDLFVRVGGARPGSATIALRIDQSRVVLDDTWLWRADHGAGVGWTSNTSDTGLVVNGAEVTALGLFAEHHQKNQVVWNGERGRTVFYQSEFPYDPPNQAAWMDGVREGYASYKVTPGVTTHAVTGTAIYTLFTDSTFAGAPVHAWTAIEAPTRGSVRLTSMTTAVIALGGGIRHVVGDSGAAVDAARPNQVVPGFAASARLASFPS
;
A
#
# COMPACT_ATOMS: atom_id res chain seq x y z
N MET A 1 -22.25 84.10 -8.08
CA MET A 1 -22.85 82.76 -7.87
C MET A 1 -22.03 81.79 -8.73
N SER A 2 -20.90 81.29 -8.23
CA SER A 2 -20.73 80.05 -7.45
C SER A 2 -20.59 78.79 -8.33
N GLY A 3 -19.38 78.20 -8.32
CA GLY A 3 -19.08 76.80 -8.66
C GLY A 3 -18.67 76.53 -10.11
N ALA A 4 -17.67 75.72 -10.45
CA ALA A 4 -16.75 74.90 -9.67
C ALA A 4 -15.51 74.58 -10.53
N PHE A 5 -14.31 74.67 -9.96
CA PHE A 5 -13.06 74.17 -10.55
C PHE A 5 -12.92 72.69 -10.20
N VAL A 6 -12.82 71.83 -11.21
CA VAL A 6 -12.49 70.40 -11.02
C VAL A 6 -10.97 70.26 -11.07
N ALA A 7 -10.35 70.03 -9.91
CA ALA A 7 -8.95 69.68 -9.80
C ALA A 7 -8.78 68.16 -10.02
N MET A 8 -8.03 67.77 -11.05
CA MET A 8 -7.57 66.38 -11.20
C MET A 8 -6.44 66.12 -10.20
N ILE A 9 -6.70 65.28 -9.20
CA ILE A 9 -5.67 64.72 -8.33
C ILE A 9 -5.12 63.46 -9.00
N ALA A 10 -3.89 63.55 -9.51
CA ALA A 10 -3.12 62.37 -9.91
C ALA A 10 -2.62 61.67 -8.64
N ALA A 11 -3.27 60.58 -8.24
CA ALA A 11 -2.79 59.70 -7.19
C ALA A 11 -1.62 58.86 -7.72
N GLY A 12 -0.39 59.27 -7.41
CA GLY A 12 0.80 58.45 -7.62
C GLY A 12 0.78 57.24 -6.71
N ALA A 13 0.52 56.06 -7.27
CA ALA A 13 0.69 54.79 -6.56
C ALA A 13 2.19 54.50 -6.39
N PHE A 14 2.73 54.77 -5.20
CA PHE A 14 4.04 54.26 -4.81
C PHE A 14 3.92 52.74 -4.61
N ALA A 15 4.37 51.97 -5.60
CA ALA A 15 4.65 50.56 -5.44
C ALA A 15 5.86 50.42 -4.50
N GLY A 16 5.59 50.16 -3.21
CA GLY A 16 6.63 49.75 -2.28
C GLY A 16 7.30 48.46 -2.78
N PRO A 17 8.60 48.27 -2.54
CA PRO A 17 9.28 47.04 -2.94
C PRO A 17 8.57 45.86 -2.28
N ALA A 18 8.14 44.89 -3.10
CA ALA A 18 7.64 43.62 -2.59
C ALA A 18 8.70 43.03 -1.65
N PRO A 19 8.33 42.49 -0.48
CA PRO A 19 9.30 41.84 0.39
C PRO A 19 9.98 40.74 -0.42
N ALA A 20 11.30 40.83 -0.55
CA ALA A 20 12.10 39.79 -1.17
C ALA A 20 11.73 38.47 -0.48
N ALA A 21 11.20 37.51 -1.25
CA ALA A 21 10.98 36.17 -0.76
C ALA A 21 12.33 35.67 -0.24
N ARG A 22 12.45 35.54 1.08
CA ARG A 22 13.64 34.98 1.73
C ARG A 22 13.83 33.61 1.10
N ALA A 23 14.90 33.43 0.33
CA ALA A 23 15.26 32.14 -0.25
C ALA A 23 15.29 31.14 0.90
N GLY A 24 14.29 30.26 0.95
CA GLY A 24 14.24 29.21 1.95
C GLY A 24 15.42 28.29 1.71
N THR A 25 16.24 28.04 2.72
CA THR A 25 17.19 26.93 2.65
C THR A 25 16.37 25.64 2.53
N THR A 26 16.77 24.73 1.64
CA THR A 26 16.13 23.40 1.55
C THR A 26 16.08 22.77 2.94
N PRO A 27 14.91 22.28 3.41
CA PRO A 27 14.79 21.64 4.71
C PRO A 27 15.74 20.45 4.80
N ASP A 28 16.35 20.28 5.97
CA ASP A 28 17.20 19.13 6.24
C ASP A 28 16.34 17.89 6.53
N PHE A 29 16.14 17.08 5.48
CA PHE A 29 15.47 15.78 5.53
C PHE A 29 16.40 14.62 5.92
N GLY A 30 17.64 14.90 6.33
CA GLY A 30 18.61 13.89 6.71
C GLY A 30 19.30 13.21 5.51
N PRO A 31 20.27 12.32 5.79
CA PRO A 31 21.18 11.77 4.77
C PRO A 31 20.54 10.76 3.82
N ASN A 32 19.42 10.15 4.25
CA ASN A 32 18.74 9.09 3.50
C ASN A 32 17.67 9.62 2.53
N VAL A 33 17.60 10.95 2.38
CA VAL A 33 16.74 11.61 1.41
C VAL A 33 17.60 12.23 0.31
N LYS A 34 17.41 11.75 -0.92
CA LYS A 34 18.07 12.31 -2.10
C LYS A 34 17.07 13.12 -2.91
N ILE A 35 17.39 14.38 -3.18
CA ILE A 35 16.60 15.24 -4.06
C ILE A 35 17.44 15.57 -5.29
N PHE A 36 16.94 15.20 -6.47
CA PHE A 36 17.52 15.54 -7.75
C PHE A 36 16.79 16.74 -8.35
N ASP A 37 17.53 17.68 -8.93
CA ASP A 37 16.99 18.68 -9.85
C ASP A 37 17.39 18.35 -11.30
N PRO A 38 16.74 18.96 -12.31
CA PRO A 38 16.97 18.60 -13.72
C PRO A 38 18.39 18.85 -14.25
N SER A 39 19.23 19.57 -13.51
CA SER A 39 20.64 19.79 -13.91
C SER A 39 21.55 18.61 -13.55
N VAL A 40 21.09 17.69 -12.69
CA VAL A 40 21.89 16.53 -12.29
C VAL A 40 22.07 15.59 -13.48
N PRO A 41 23.32 15.21 -13.84
CA PRO A 41 23.58 14.27 -14.92
C PRO A 41 22.89 12.92 -14.72
N VAL A 42 22.35 12.35 -15.79
CA VAL A 42 21.66 11.05 -15.78
C VAL A 42 22.54 9.92 -15.24
N ALA A 43 23.85 9.96 -15.54
CA ALA A 43 24.80 8.98 -15.03
C ALA A 43 24.86 8.98 -13.49
N ASP A 44 24.84 10.17 -12.88
CA ASP A 44 24.89 10.32 -11.42
C ASP A 44 23.58 9.90 -10.76
N ILE A 45 22.45 10.18 -11.42
CA ILE A 45 21.13 9.70 -10.99
C ILE A 45 21.12 8.17 -10.98
N ASN A 46 21.50 7.54 -12.10
CA ASN A 46 21.52 6.09 -12.22
C ASN A 46 22.50 5.44 -11.23
N ALA A 47 23.71 6.00 -11.07
CA ALA A 47 24.71 5.50 -10.13
C ALA A 47 24.17 5.50 -8.69
N TYR A 48 23.51 6.60 -8.28
CA TYR A 48 22.90 6.67 -6.96
C TYR A 48 21.75 5.66 -6.80
N LEU A 49 20.79 5.63 -7.73
CA LEU A 49 19.65 4.71 -7.66
C LEU A 49 20.10 3.24 -7.60
N GLN A 50 21.08 2.86 -8.42
CA GLN A 50 21.64 1.51 -8.42
C GLN A 50 22.38 1.21 -7.11
N SER A 51 23.05 2.20 -6.51
CA SER A 51 23.74 2.00 -5.22
C SER A 51 22.82 1.65 -4.05
N ILE A 52 21.55 2.04 -4.11
CA ILE A 52 20.54 1.75 -3.07
C ILE A 52 19.59 0.60 -3.45
N SER A 53 19.70 0.04 -4.66
CA SER A 53 18.78 -0.98 -5.17
C SER A 53 18.97 -2.37 -4.54
N ALA A 54 20.12 -2.62 -3.94
CA ALA A 54 20.52 -3.93 -3.43
C ALA A 54 20.25 -4.14 -1.92
N GLU A 55 19.43 -3.29 -1.31
CA GLU A 55 19.05 -3.46 0.11
C GLU A 55 18.42 -4.85 0.34
N PRO A 56 18.85 -5.59 1.38
CA PRO A 56 18.26 -6.87 1.70
C PRO A 56 16.87 -6.69 2.31
N GLU A 57 16.01 -7.71 2.13
CA GLU A 57 14.62 -7.70 2.58
C GLU A 57 14.43 -7.35 4.07
N PHE A 58 15.31 -7.84 4.95
CA PHE A 58 15.27 -7.54 6.39
C PHE A 58 16.35 -6.52 6.82
N GLY A 59 16.90 -5.78 5.86
CA GLY A 59 17.85 -4.71 6.10
C GLY A 59 17.25 -3.51 6.84
N THR A 60 18.13 -2.66 7.35
CA THR A 60 17.76 -1.40 8.03
C THR A 60 17.91 -0.16 7.14
N GLY A 61 18.48 -0.30 5.93
CA GLY A 61 18.52 0.76 4.94
C GLY A 61 17.11 1.18 4.53
N ARG A 62 16.88 2.48 4.47
CA ARG A 62 15.60 3.13 4.15
C ARG A 62 15.93 4.32 3.28
N HIS A 63 15.27 4.47 2.14
CA HIS A 63 15.65 5.48 1.15
C HIS A 63 14.43 6.21 0.60
N ALA A 64 14.49 7.53 0.57
CA ALA A 64 13.53 8.35 -0.17
C ALA A 64 14.24 9.16 -1.26
N VAL A 65 13.76 9.02 -2.49
CA VAL A 65 14.29 9.73 -3.65
C VAL A 65 13.23 10.65 -4.19
N TYR A 66 13.59 11.91 -4.40
CA TYR A 66 12.71 12.93 -4.93
C TYR A 66 13.28 13.57 -6.18
N PHE A 67 12.41 13.85 -7.13
CA PHE A 67 12.73 14.59 -8.35
C PHE A 67 11.99 15.93 -8.31
N LYS A 68 12.71 17.05 -8.39
CA LYS A 68 12.10 18.38 -8.58
C LYS A 68 11.40 18.43 -9.96
N PRO A 69 10.43 19.34 -10.17
CA PRO A 69 9.81 19.52 -11.48
C PRO A 69 10.82 19.67 -12.62
N GLY A 70 10.62 18.92 -13.70
CA GLY A 70 11.45 18.92 -14.90
C GLY A 70 11.46 17.58 -15.63
N VAL A 71 12.35 17.48 -16.63
CA VAL A 71 12.52 16.30 -17.47
C VAL A 71 13.90 15.70 -17.21
N TYR A 72 13.93 14.39 -16.96
CA TYR A 72 15.13 13.63 -16.66
C TYR A 72 15.32 12.54 -17.72
N GLY A 73 16.53 12.46 -18.27
CA GLY A 73 16.86 11.51 -19.32
C GLY A 73 16.38 11.91 -20.72
N SER A 74 16.89 11.20 -21.73
CA SER A 74 16.56 11.36 -23.14
C SER A 74 15.42 10.44 -23.57
N ALA A 75 14.48 10.95 -24.35
CA ALA A 75 13.46 10.13 -25.01
C ALA A 75 14.00 9.37 -26.25
N ALA A 76 15.24 9.64 -26.65
CA ALA A 76 15.86 8.98 -27.80
C ALA A 76 15.98 7.46 -27.57
N GLY A 77 15.48 6.68 -28.52
CA GLY A 77 15.45 5.22 -28.41
C GLY A 77 14.20 4.65 -27.74
N GLN A 78 13.16 5.44 -27.45
CA GLN A 78 11.89 4.91 -26.89
C GLN A 78 11.21 3.85 -27.78
N ASN A 79 11.38 3.94 -29.10
CA ASN A 79 10.88 2.94 -30.07
C ASN A 79 11.83 1.75 -30.26
N THR A 80 13.06 1.84 -29.73
CA THR A 80 14.09 0.80 -29.83
C THR A 80 14.94 0.82 -28.56
N PRO A 81 14.39 0.37 -27.41
CA PRO A 81 15.05 0.55 -26.12
C PRO A 81 16.44 -0.09 -26.03
N SER A 82 16.73 -1.10 -26.85
CA SER A 82 18.04 -1.76 -26.93
C SER A 82 19.19 -0.83 -27.30
N THR A 83 18.93 0.27 -28.03
CA THR A 83 19.94 1.25 -28.44
C THR A 83 19.86 2.56 -27.64
N ALA A 84 18.96 2.66 -26.67
CA ALA A 84 18.76 3.89 -25.90
C ALA A 84 19.95 4.20 -24.99
N THR A 85 20.31 5.48 -24.93
CA THR A 85 21.38 6.03 -24.09
C THR A 85 20.90 7.29 -23.40
N GLY A 86 21.54 7.66 -22.29
CA GLY A 86 21.16 8.85 -21.52
C GLY A 86 19.75 8.77 -20.92
N ILE A 87 19.25 7.56 -20.63
CA ILE A 87 17.97 7.30 -19.96
C ILE A 87 18.16 7.11 -18.45
N VAL A 88 17.15 7.46 -17.65
CA VAL A 88 17.15 7.13 -16.21
C VAL A 88 16.59 5.71 -16.06
N ASN A 89 17.43 4.74 -15.71
CA ASN A 89 17.07 3.33 -15.72
C ASN A 89 17.67 2.61 -14.51
N SER A 90 16.81 2.17 -13.58
CA SER A 90 17.21 1.49 -12.35
C SER A 90 16.11 0.58 -11.84
N GLU A 91 16.51 -0.55 -11.26
CA GLU A 91 15.65 -1.31 -10.36
C GLU A 91 15.35 -0.49 -9.10
N VAL A 92 14.13 -0.62 -8.56
CA VAL A 92 13.71 -0.08 -7.26
C VAL A 92 13.80 -1.21 -6.24
N GLY A 93 14.77 -1.10 -5.33
CA GLY A 93 15.02 -2.08 -4.28
C GLY A 93 14.06 -2.02 -3.10
N TYR A 94 14.29 -2.85 -2.10
CA TYR A 94 13.54 -2.82 -0.84
C TYR A 94 13.67 -1.47 -0.15
N TYR A 95 12.62 -1.11 0.57
CA TYR A 95 12.49 0.09 1.38
C TYR A 95 12.86 1.39 0.67
N THR A 96 12.54 1.47 -0.62
CA THR A 96 12.81 2.63 -1.45
C THR A 96 11.50 3.22 -1.94
N SER A 97 11.25 4.49 -1.58
CA SER A 97 10.16 5.28 -2.15
C SER A 97 10.73 6.33 -3.09
N ILE A 98 10.27 6.38 -4.34
CA ILE A 98 10.70 7.38 -5.32
C ILE A 98 9.51 8.24 -5.72
N ALA A 99 9.65 9.57 -5.65
CA ALA A 99 8.54 10.46 -5.97
C ALA A 99 8.92 11.77 -6.69
N GLY A 100 7.97 12.35 -7.41
CA GLY A 100 8.10 13.72 -7.92
C GLY A 100 7.62 14.76 -6.90
N LEU A 101 8.27 15.92 -6.88
CA LEU A 101 7.90 17.08 -6.04
C LEU A 101 6.97 18.06 -6.74
N GLY A 102 6.43 17.68 -7.90
CA GLY A 102 5.45 18.45 -8.63
C GLY A 102 4.12 18.60 -7.92
N SER A 103 3.31 19.54 -8.40
CA SER A 103 1.89 19.62 -8.05
C SER A 103 1.06 18.55 -8.78
N SER A 104 1.56 18.10 -9.92
CA SER A 104 0.99 17.07 -10.77
C SER A 104 2.07 16.05 -11.16
N PRO A 105 1.71 14.79 -11.46
CA PRO A 105 2.65 13.80 -12.01
C PRO A 105 3.31 14.27 -13.31
N ALA A 106 2.62 15.11 -14.08
CA ALA A 106 3.14 15.66 -15.34
C ALA A 106 4.28 16.67 -15.15
N ASP A 107 4.46 17.23 -13.94
CA ASP A 107 5.51 18.20 -13.67
C ASP A 107 6.90 17.54 -13.60
N VAL A 108 6.96 16.22 -13.41
CA VAL A 108 8.20 15.43 -13.34
C VAL A 108 8.13 14.30 -14.35
N ARG A 109 8.96 14.37 -15.41
CA ARG A 109 9.04 13.34 -16.45
C ARG A 109 10.37 12.60 -16.36
N ILE A 110 10.30 11.28 -16.24
CA ILE A 110 11.43 10.38 -16.38
C ILE A 110 11.35 9.73 -17.77
N ASN A 111 12.36 9.94 -18.61
CA ASN A 111 12.58 9.16 -19.82
C ASN A 111 13.48 7.97 -19.48
N GLY A 112 12.90 6.77 -19.43
CA GLY A 112 13.55 5.60 -18.87
C GLY A 112 12.59 4.72 -18.08
N ALA A 113 13.07 3.99 -17.08
CA ALA A 113 12.25 3.14 -16.23
C ALA A 113 12.80 3.04 -14.80
N LEU A 114 11.90 3.15 -13.83
CA LEU A 114 12.16 2.87 -12.42
C LEU A 114 11.40 1.59 -12.08
N HIS A 115 12.01 0.45 -12.32
CA HIS A 115 11.31 -0.83 -12.50
C HIS A 115 11.57 -1.81 -11.34
N SER A 116 10.78 -2.88 -11.28
CA SER A 116 11.06 -4.02 -10.40
C SER A 116 10.94 -5.29 -11.23
N GLU A 117 11.93 -6.17 -11.11
CA GLU A 117 11.99 -7.45 -11.83
C GLU A 117 11.66 -8.61 -10.90
N PRO A 118 11.04 -9.70 -11.40
CA PRO A 118 10.95 -10.94 -10.63
C PRO A 118 12.36 -11.52 -10.43
N ARG A 119 12.47 -12.51 -9.56
CA ARG A 119 13.67 -13.33 -9.34
C ARG A 119 13.53 -14.65 -10.10
N GLN A 120 14.63 -15.10 -10.68
CA GLN A 120 14.70 -16.42 -11.30
C GLN A 120 15.24 -17.45 -10.32
N ASN A 121 14.56 -18.58 -10.23
CA ASN A 121 14.95 -19.73 -9.43
C ASN A 121 15.88 -20.66 -10.19
N ALA A 122 16.62 -21.50 -9.45
CA ALA A 122 17.57 -22.45 -10.02
C ALA A 122 16.90 -23.51 -10.92
N ASP A 123 15.61 -23.79 -10.71
CA ASP A 123 14.81 -24.70 -11.53
C ASP A 123 14.29 -24.05 -12.83
N GLY A 124 14.58 -22.77 -13.04
CA GLY A 124 14.18 -22.00 -14.22
C GLY A 124 12.80 -21.34 -14.11
N SER A 125 12.07 -21.54 -13.00
CA SER A 125 10.86 -20.77 -12.69
C SER A 125 11.22 -19.33 -12.29
N SER A 126 10.23 -18.45 -12.27
CA SER A 126 10.40 -17.09 -11.77
C SER A 126 9.29 -16.73 -10.80
N ASP A 127 9.65 -15.98 -9.76
CA ASP A 127 8.71 -15.48 -8.76
C ASP A 127 9.15 -14.10 -8.28
N GLY A 128 8.24 -13.34 -7.70
CA GLY A 128 8.61 -12.17 -6.91
C GLY A 128 7.78 -12.12 -5.64
N LEU A 129 7.57 -13.30 -5.03
CA LEU A 129 6.72 -13.46 -3.86
C LEU A 129 7.19 -12.62 -2.68
N THR A 130 8.49 -12.27 -2.63
CA THR A 130 9.03 -11.37 -1.60
C THR A 130 9.39 -9.96 -2.08
N ASN A 131 9.04 -9.57 -3.32
CA ASN A 131 9.30 -8.21 -3.81
C ASN A 131 8.38 -7.16 -3.14
N PHE A 132 8.67 -6.86 -1.88
CA PHE A 132 7.91 -5.97 -1.00
C PHE A 132 8.52 -4.57 -0.89
N TYR A 133 7.79 -3.69 -0.21
CA TYR A 133 8.26 -2.41 0.36
C TYR A 133 8.96 -1.49 -0.64
N ARG A 134 8.32 -1.18 -1.77
CA ARG A 134 8.85 -0.24 -2.76
C ARG A 134 7.74 0.54 -3.45
N SER A 135 7.93 1.83 -3.73
CA SER A 135 6.85 2.63 -4.31
C SER A 135 7.32 3.73 -5.24
N LEU A 136 6.43 4.05 -6.19
CA LEU A 136 6.54 5.25 -7.03
C LEU A 136 5.37 6.18 -6.76
N ALA A 137 5.64 7.48 -6.67
CA ALA A 137 4.59 8.48 -6.51
C ALA A 137 4.77 9.78 -7.29
N ASN A 138 3.65 10.37 -7.73
CA ASN A 138 3.57 11.76 -8.21
C ASN A 138 4.61 12.14 -9.30
N LEU A 139 4.82 11.25 -10.26
CA LEU A 139 5.74 11.44 -11.37
C LEU A 139 5.21 10.75 -12.63
N SER A 140 5.84 11.03 -13.76
CA SER A 140 5.46 10.45 -15.03
C SER A 140 6.64 9.73 -15.67
N ILE A 141 6.37 8.55 -16.23
CA ILE A 141 7.36 7.69 -16.88
C ILE A 141 7.05 7.65 -18.37
N ASN A 142 8.03 7.99 -19.20
CA ASN A 142 8.08 7.61 -20.61
C ASN A 142 8.95 6.33 -20.71
N PRO A 143 8.34 5.14 -20.81
CA PRO A 143 9.05 3.89 -20.56
C PRO A 143 10.13 3.57 -21.58
N ILE A 144 11.38 3.47 -21.10
CA ILE A 144 12.52 2.95 -21.86
C ILE A 144 13.32 2.07 -20.88
N GLN A 145 13.15 0.76 -20.96
CA GLN A 145 13.74 -0.16 -19.98
C GLN A 145 14.80 -1.06 -20.61
N ARG A 146 15.94 -1.14 -19.93
CA ARG A 146 17.06 -2.04 -20.27
C ARG A 146 17.46 -2.83 -19.01
N PRO A 147 18.09 -4.01 -19.15
CA PRO A 147 18.60 -4.72 -17.99
C PRO A 147 19.71 -3.91 -17.31
N VAL A 148 19.67 -3.82 -15.98
CA VAL A 148 20.64 -3.11 -15.12
C VAL A 148 20.93 -3.91 -13.87
N GLY A 149 21.95 -3.52 -13.10
CA GLY A 149 22.20 -4.06 -11.77
C GLY A 149 22.29 -5.58 -11.75
N ALA A 150 21.57 -6.20 -10.81
CA ALA A 150 21.54 -7.65 -10.65
C ALA A 150 20.91 -8.34 -11.85
N ASP A 151 19.82 -7.82 -12.43
CA ASP A 151 19.19 -8.40 -13.61
C ASP A 151 20.15 -8.56 -14.78
N ALA A 152 20.95 -7.53 -15.09
CA ALA A 152 21.93 -7.59 -16.19
C ALA A 152 23.00 -8.68 -16.05
N GLN A 153 23.20 -9.20 -14.84
CA GLN A 153 24.20 -10.23 -14.54
C GLN A 153 23.57 -11.63 -14.36
N ARG A 154 22.26 -11.77 -14.47
CA ARG A 154 21.57 -13.07 -14.32
C ARG A 154 21.90 -14.01 -15.47
N ALA A 155 21.81 -15.30 -15.21
CA ALA A 155 21.96 -16.34 -16.23
C ALA A 155 20.89 -16.23 -17.34
N ARG A 156 19.68 -15.81 -16.98
CA ARG A 156 18.62 -15.42 -17.91
C ARG A 156 18.03 -14.07 -17.45
N PRO A 157 18.56 -12.94 -17.94
CA PRO A 157 18.04 -11.63 -17.58
C PRO A 157 16.61 -11.45 -18.12
N GLU A 158 15.79 -10.66 -17.45
CA GLU A 158 14.48 -10.21 -17.95
C GLU A 158 14.61 -9.40 -19.26
N GLY A 159 15.80 -8.84 -19.46
CA GLY A 159 16.22 -8.26 -20.72
C GLY A 159 15.55 -6.93 -21.03
N VAL A 160 15.70 -6.50 -22.28
CA VAL A 160 15.12 -5.23 -22.75
C VAL A 160 13.61 -5.39 -22.83
N ALA A 161 12.85 -4.54 -22.16
CA ALA A 161 11.40 -4.56 -22.25
C ALA A 161 10.94 -4.14 -23.66
N ALA A 162 9.70 -4.47 -24.02
CA ALA A 162 9.10 -3.97 -25.25
C ALA A 162 9.09 -2.43 -25.27
N ALA A 163 9.11 -1.85 -26.48
CA ALA A 163 9.04 -0.41 -26.65
C ALA A 163 7.82 0.17 -25.90
N HIS A 164 8.02 1.29 -25.20
CA HIS A 164 6.97 1.93 -24.37
C HIS A 164 6.41 1.03 -23.27
N THR A 165 7.15 0.05 -22.77
CA THR A 165 6.74 -0.80 -21.64
C THR A 165 7.65 -0.61 -20.43
N MET A 166 7.04 -0.49 -19.24
CA MET A 166 7.74 -0.55 -17.96
C MET A 166 7.31 -1.81 -17.20
N ARG A 167 8.24 -2.47 -16.51
CA ARG A 167 7.94 -3.58 -15.59
C ARG A 167 7.79 -3.12 -14.14
N TRP A 168 6.82 -3.71 -13.45
CA TRP A 168 6.60 -3.55 -12.02
C TRP A 168 6.15 -4.88 -11.40
N ALA A 169 7.05 -5.87 -11.45
CA ALA A 169 6.84 -7.19 -10.88
C ALA A 169 7.08 -7.17 -9.36
N THR A 170 6.00 -6.93 -8.61
CA THR A 170 6.03 -6.79 -7.15
C THR A 170 4.95 -7.61 -6.47
N SER A 171 5.08 -7.76 -5.14
CA SER A 171 4.07 -8.32 -4.24
C SER A 171 3.55 -7.23 -3.27
N GLN A 172 3.09 -7.59 -2.06
CA GLN A 172 2.47 -6.70 -1.09
C GLN A 172 3.34 -5.46 -0.74
N ALA A 173 2.69 -4.39 -0.24
CA ALA A 173 3.31 -3.11 0.14
C ALA A 173 4.19 -2.49 -0.96
N SER A 174 3.71 -2.52 -2.21
CA SER A 174 4.45 -2.07 -3.38
C SER A 174 3.64 -1.18 -4.33
N SER A 175 3.18 -0.03 -3.83
CA SER A 175 2.16 0.80 -4.49
C SER A 175 2.68 1.73 -5.59
N LEU A 176 1.83 1.95 -6.60
CA LEU A 176 1.96 3.00 -7.61
C LEU A 176 0.86 4.05 -7.39
N ARG A 177 1.24 5.28 -6.98
CA ARG A 177 0.29 6.35 -6.61
C ARG A 177 0.51 7.63 -7.39
N ARG A 178 -0.51 8.19 -8.06
CA ARG A 178 -0.32 9.40 -8.89
C ARG A 178 0.83 9.23 -9.88
N VAL A 179 0.91 8.08 -10.53
CA VAL A 179 1.92 7.83 -11.58
C VAL A 179 1.26 7.98 -12.94
N ASP A 180 1.94 8.63 -13.88
CA ASP A 180 1.54 8.71 -15.30
C ASP A 180 2.51 7.92 -16.18
N ILE A 181 2.16 6.67 -16.45
CA ILE A 181 2.90 5.77 -17.34
C ILE A 181 2.41 6.00 -18.77
N GLN A 182 3.28 6.56 -19.61
CA GLN A 182 3.02 6.85 -21.03
C GLN A 182 3.32 5.64 -21.91
N GLY A 183 2.69 4.51 -21.60
CA GLY A 183 2.88 3.26 -22.31
C GLY A 183 2.18 2.11 -21.61
N ASP A 184 2.68 0.90 -21.84
CA ASP A 184 2.20 -0.33 -21.21
C ASP A 184 2.89 -0.54 -19.86
N LEU A 185 2.21 -1.27 -18.97
CA LEU A 185 2.73 -1.69 -17.67
C LEU A 185 2.68 -3.21 -17.58
N ASP A 186 3.83 -3.85 -17.48
CA ASP A 186 3.97 -5.29 -17.28
C ASP A 186 4.18 -5.60 -15.80
N LEU A 187 3.23 -6.31 -15.19
CA LEU A 187 3.26 -6.71 -13.78
C LEU A 187 3.79 -8.14 -13.59
N ASN A 188 4.21 -8.83 -14.66
CA ASN A 188 4.50 -10.27 -14.66
C ASN A 188 5.98 -10.58 -14.92
N GLY A 189 6.63 -9.81 -15.81
CA GLY A 189 7.98 -10.09 -16.29
C GLY A 189 8.01 -10.93 -17.56
N ALA A 190 9.17 -10.99 -18.21
CA ALA A 190 9.38 -11.56 -19.55
C ALA A 190 9.09 -13.06 -19.63
N TYR A 191 9.34 -13.80 -18.55
CA TYR A 191 9.15 -15.25 -18.48
C TYR A 191 7.85 -15.67 -17.79
N GLY A 192 7.11 -14.70 -17.26
CA GLY A 192 6.02 -14.92 -16.32
C GLY A 192 6.52 -15.34 -14.94
N ALA A 193 5.97 -14.74 -13.90
CA ALA A 193 6.36 -14.99 -12.53
C ALA A 193 5.15 -15.08 -11.58
N THR A 194 5.28 -15.90 -10.54
CA THR A 194 4.28 -15.94 -9.47
C THR A 194 4.46 -14.74 -8.55
N LEU A 195 3.45 -13.87 -8.48
CA LEU A 195 3.52 -12.55 -7.84
C LEU A 195 2.21 -12.24 -7.11
N PHE A 196 2.30 -11.55 -5.97
CA PHE A 196 1.18 -11.33 -5.05
C PHE A 196 0.95 -9.82 -4.84
N GLY A 197 0.89 -9.11 -5.96
CA GLY A 197 0.91 -7.65 -6.09
C GLY A 197 -0.18 -6.90 -5.34
N ALA A 198 0.07 -5.60 -5.19
CA ALA A 198 -0.62 -4.76 -4.22
C ALA A 198 -1.65 -3.80 -4.84
N GLU A 199 -1.24 -2.59 -5.25
CA GLU A 199 -2.17 -1.53 -5.61
C GLU A 199 -1.64 -0.54 -6.67
N ILE A 200 -2.52 -0.15 -7.62
CA ILE A 200 -2.39 1.08 -8.42
C ILE A 200 -3.53 2.04 -8.04
N ALA A 201 -3.18 3.24 -7.59
CA ALA A 201 -4.16 4.23 -7.13
C ALA A 201 -3.93 5.62 -7.72
N ASP A 202 -5.01 6.31 -8.06
CA ASP A 202 -4.99 7.69 -8.58
C ASP A 202 -3.99 7.88 -9.74
N SER A 203 -3.81 6.86 -10.58
CA SER A 203 -2.74 6.79 -11.59
C SER A 203 -3.30 6.65 -13.00
N ARG A 204 -2.47 6.97 -14.00
CA ARG A 204 -2.78 6.77 -15.40
C ARG A 204 -1.76 5.85 -16.06
N VAL A 205 -2.23 4.83 -16.74
CA VAL A 205 -1.45 4.02 -17.69
C VAL A 205 -2.09 4.22 -19.06
N SER A 206 -1.39 4.85 -20.01
CA SER A 206 -2.00 5.14 -21.31
C SER A 206 -2.21 3.89 -22.16
N GLY A 207 -1.38 2.86 -21.94
CA GLY A 207 -1.46 1.57 -22.60
C GLY A 207 -2.17 0.50 -21.77
N THR A 208 -1.84 -0.76 -22.06
CA THR A 208 -2.40 -1.93 -21.40
C THR A 208 -1.59 -2.28 -20.15
N VAL A 209 -2.30 -2.68 -19.10
CA VAL A 209 -1.68 -3.35 -17.95
C VAL A 209 -1.73 -4.87 -18.16
N HIS A 210 -0.56 -5.52 -18.09
CA HIS A 210 -0.39 -6.96 -18.27
C HIS A 210 -0.13 -7.63 -16.93
N SER A 211 -1.10 -8.37 -16.40
CA SER A 211 -0.95 -9.05 -15.09
C SER A 211 -0.48 -10.49 -15.17
N GLY A 212 -0.45 -11.08 -16.37
CA GLY A 212 -0.25 -12.53 -16.52
C GLY A 212 -1.44 -13.35 -16.00
N GLY A 213 -1.22 -14.63 -15.74
CA GLY A 213 -2.21 -15.49 -15.08
C GLY A 213 -3.23 -16.19 -15.97
N ASP A 214 -3.37 -15.81 -17.26
CA ASP A 214 -4.35 -16.44 -18.16
C ASP A 214 -3.99 -17.89 -18.54
N THR A 215 -2.72 -18.16 -18.86
CA THR A 215 -2.23 -19.49 -19.29
C THR A 215 -0.92 -19.91 -18.61
N GLY A 216 -0.52 -19.20 -17.55
CA GLY A 216 0.77 -19.38 -16.87
C GLY A 216 0.87 -18.52 -15.61
N PRO A 217 2.07 -18.38 -15.02
CA PRO A 217 2.27 -17.53 -13.84
C PRO A 217 1.86 -16.08 -14.09
N GLY A 218 1.49 -15.41 -13.01
CA GLY A 218 1.07 -14.02 -13.01
C GLY A 218 0.76 -13.53 -11.61
N GLN A 219 0.19 -12.33 -11.57
CA GLN A 219 -0.34 -11.76 -10.35
C GLN A 219 -1.51 -12.59 -9.83
N ALA A 220 -1.40 -13.14 -8.61
CA ALA A 220 -2.48 -13.86 -7.94
C ALA A 220 -3.68 -12.94 -7.66
N GLN A 221 -3.39 -11.70 -7.29
CA GLN A 221 -4.35 -10.65 -7.04
C GLN A 221 -3.79 -9.28 -7.43
N TYR A 222 -4.67 -8.31 -7.63
CA TYR A 222 -4.28 -6.91 -7.78
C TYR A 222 -5.46 -5.98 -7.53
N TYR A 223 -5.21 -4.82 -6.92
CA TYR A 223 -6.20 -3.76 -6.76
C TYR A 223 -5.87 -2.53 -7.60
N VAL A 224 -6.83 -2.04 -8.38
CA VAL A 224 -6.70 -0.78 -9.10
C VAL A 224 -7.87 0.12 -8.74
N ARG A 225 -7.60 1.36 -8.34
CA ARG A 225 -8.67 2.31 -8.00
C ARG A 225 -8.42 3.73 -8.44
N ASP A 226 -9.52 4.45 -8.66
CA ASP A 226 -9.54 5.88 -8.99
C ASP A 226 -8.55 6.26 -10.11
N SER A 227 -8.40 5.37 -11.09
CA SER A 227 -7.32 5.41 -12.07
C SER A 227 -7.87 5.43 -13.49
N GLN A 228 -6.98 5.59 -14.45
CA GLN A 228 -7.28 5.42 -15.87
C GLN A 228 -6.26 4.47 -16.50
N ILE A 229 -6.74 3.44 -17.18
CA ILE A 229 -5.90 2.51 -17.93
C ILE A 229 -6.38 2.43 -19.39
N GLY A 230 -5.47 2.19 -20.34
CA GLY A 230 -5.84 1.94 -21.74
C GLY A 230 -6.52 0.59 -21.93
N GLY A 231 -6.14 -0.40 -21.11
CA GLY A 231 -6.78 -1.71 -21.04
C GLY A 231 -6.15 -2.60 -19.99
N TRP A 232 -6.68 -3.82 -19.87
CA TRP A 232 -6.17 -4.86 -18.97
C TRP A 232 -6.13 -6.23 -19.64
N SER A 233 -5.01 -6.93 -19.52
CA SER A 233 -4.85 -8.33 -19.94
C SER A 233 -4.35 -9.17 -18.76
N GLY A 234 -4.76 -10.45 -18.70
CA GLY A 234 -4.52 -11.32 -17.55
C GLY A 234 -5.76 -11.57 -16.69
N GLY A 235 -5.70 -12.61 -15.89
CA GLY A 235 -6.78 -13.13 -15.05
C GLY A 235 -6.20 -13.98 -13.94
N SER A 236 -6.82 -14.01 -12.76
CA SER A 236 -6.27 -14.75 -11.61
C SER A 236 -7.29 -14.92 -10.47
N ALA A 237 -6.85 -15.10 -9.24
CA ALA A 237 -7.73 -15.36 -8.09
C ALA A 237 -8.63 -14.17 -7.77
N ASN A 238 -8.11 -12.94 -7.75
CA ASN A 238 -8.87 -11.73 -7.39
C ASN A 238 -8.27 -10.44 -7.97
N LEU A 239 -8.82 -9.97 -9.09
CA LEU A 239 -8.44 -8.70 -9.72
C LEU A 239 -9.59 -7.70 -9.54
N VAL A 240 -9.38 -6.66 -8.74
CA VAL A 240 -10.46 -5.72 -8.37
C VAL A 240 -10.18 -4.33 -8.93
N PHE A 241 -11.22 -3.74 -9.55
CA PHE A 241 -11.19 -2.39 -10.10
C PHE A 241 -12.30 -1.57 -9.44
N SER A 242 -12.00 -0.42 -8.85
CA SER A 242 -13.05 0.50 -8.35
C SER A 242 -12.80 1.94 -8.81
N GLY A 243 -13.77 2.52 -9.52
CA GLY A 243 -13.59 3.88 -10.03
C GLY A 243 -12.48 3.98 -11.09
N VAL A 244 -12.28 2.93 -11.88
CA VAL A 244 -11.22 2.89 -12.90
C VAL A 244 -11.81 3.10 -14.29
N ARG A 245 -11.35 4.13 -15.00
CA ARG A 245 -11.69 4.36 -16.40
C ARG A 245 -10.85 3.43 -17.28
N GLY A 246 -11.50 2.71 -18.20
CA GLY A 246 -10.84 1.68 -19.02
C GLY A 246 -10.67 0.33 -18.32
N ALA A 247 -11.28 0.14 -17.14
CA ALA A 247 -11.34 -1.16 -16.49
C ALA A 247 -12.02 -2.22 -17.38
N PRO A 248 -11.58 -3.50 -17.31
CA PRO A 248 -12.30 -4.58 -17.95
C PRO A 248 -13.69 -4.77 -17.34
N ALA A 249 -14.60 -5.36 -18.11
CA ALA A 249 -15.88 -5.82 -17.56
C ALA A 249 -15.65 -6.89 -16.49
N GLY A 250 -16.57 -6.97 -15.52
CA GLY A 250 -16.53 -8.01 -14.49
C GLY A 250 -16.63 -9.41 -15.10
N ASP A 251 -15.74 -10.30 -14.69
CA ASP A 251 -15.72 -11.71 -15.08
C ASP A 251 -15.10 -12.51 -13.93
N LEU A 252 -15.91 -12.75 -12.89
CA LEU A 252 -15.46 -13.50 -11.73
C LEU A 252 -15.12 -14.96 -12.10
N THR A 253 -15.88 -15.61 -12.97
CA THR A 253 -15.74 -17.05 -13.25
C THR A 253 -14.60 -17.39 -14.18
N GLY A 254 -14.34 -16.58 -15.22
CA GLY A 254 -13.23 -16.79 -16.13
C GLY A 254 -11.95 -16.22 -15.56
N ARG A 255 -11.92 -14.90 -15.35
CA ARG A 255 -10.68 -14.15 -15.09
C ARG A 255 -10.51 -13.64 -13.65
N GLY A 256 -11.48 -13.91 -12.76
CA GLY A 256 -11.45 -13.42 -11.38
C GLY A 256 -11.55 -11.90 -11.26
N ILE A 257 -12.18 -11.24 -12.24
CA ILE A 257 -12.27 -9.79 -12.34
C ILE A 257 -13.55 -9.29 -11.66
N THR A 258 -13.40 -8.31 -10.77
CA THR A 258 -14.50 -7.58 -10.12
C THR A 258 -14.37 -6.09 -10.41
N THR A 259 -15.38 -5.50 -11.05
CA THR A 259 -15.34 -4.08 -11.45
C THR A 259 -16.48 -3.30 -10.83
N LEU A 260 -16.15 -2.22 -10.12
CA LEU A 260 -17.06 -1.25 -9.55
C LEU A 260 -16.91 0.09 -10.28
N ALA A 261 -18.04 0.72 -10.62
CA ALA A 261 -18.05 2.00 -11.34
C ALA A 261 -17.36 3.15 -10.58
N ALA A 262 -17.37 3.09 -9.25
CA ALA A 262 -16.81 4.10 -8.37
C ALA A 262 -16.22 3.50 -7.09
N THR A 263 -15.20 4.15 -6.54
CA THR A 263 -14.70 3.89 -5.19
C THR A 263 -15.58 4.62 -4.18
N PRO A 264 -16.17 3.94 -3.18
CA PRO A 264 -17.22 4.52 -2.33
C PRO A 264 -16.77 5.74 -1.54
N VAL A 265 -15.62 5.63 -0.87
CA VAL A 265 -14.94 6.71 -0.16
C VAL A 265 -13.45 6.47 -0.34
N SER A 266 -12.71 7.46 -0.84
CA SER A 266 -11.25 7.39 -0.93
C SER A 266 -10.63 8.74 -0.60
N ARG A 267 -9.41 8.72 -0.06
CA ARG A 267 -8.58 9.92 0.15
C ARG A 267 -7.17 9.59 -0.32
N PRO A 268 -6.68 10.20 -1.41
CA PRO A 268 -5.31 9.97 -1.84
C PRO A 268 -4.31 10.35 -0.74
N ALA A 269 -3.21 9.60 -0.63
CA ALA A 269 -2.15 9.83 0.35
C ALA A 269 -1.59 11.27 0.27
N PRO A 270 -1.16 11.87 1.41
CA PRO A 270 -0.47 13.15 1.39
C PRO A 270 0.89 13.01 0.71
N PHE A 271 1.37 14.07 0.05
CA PHE A 271 2.65 14.04 -0.65
C PHE A 271 3.43 15.36 -0.52
N LEU A 272 4.75 15.24 -0.57
CA LEU A 272 5.66 16.38 -0.56
C LEU A 272 5.66 17.07 -1.93
N THR A 273 5.62 18.40 -1.92
CA THR A 273 5.69 19.26 -3.11
C THR A 273 6.76 20.33 -2.91
N SER A 274 7.33 20.84 -4.00
CA SER A 274 8.26 21.97 -3.96
C SER A 274 8.01 22.99 -5.08
N ARG A 275 8.21 24.26 -4.75
CA ARG A 275 8.31 25.37 -5.71
C ARG A 275 9.63 26.10 -5.44
N GLY A 276 10.65 25.79 -6.23
CA GLY A 276 12.04 26.17 -5.90
C GLY A 276 12.49 25.43 -4.64
N ASP A 277 12.83 26.19 -3.60
CA ASP A 277 13.21 25.64 -2.29
C ASP A 277 12.11 25.80 -1.21
N ASN A 278 10.91 26.20 -1.63
CA ASN A 278 9.74 26.22 -0.75
C ASN A 278 9.04 24.86 -0.80
N TYR A 279 9.11 24.11 0.29
CA TYR A 279 8.48 22.80 0.43
C TYR A 279 7.15 22.89 1.17
N SER A 280 6.21 22.03 0.79
CA SER A 280 4.92 21.87 1.46
C SER A 280 4.42 20.43 1.32
N VAL A 281 3.60 19.98 2.26
CA VAL A 281 2.86 18.72 2.12
C VAL A 281 1.45 19.05 1.65
N PHE A 282 1.06 18.52 0.50
CA PHE A 282 -0.31 18.61 0.03
C PHE A 282 -1.11 17.46 0.64
N VAL A 283 -2.24 17.80 1.26
CA VAL A 283 -3.18 16.85 1.88
C VAL A 283 -4.47 16.88 1.06
N PRO A 284 -4.72 15.87 0.21
CA PRO A 284 -5.96 15.76 -0.56
C PRO A 284 -7.20 15.67 0.34
N LYS A 285 -8.33 16.18 -0.14
CA LYS A 285 -9.65 15.92 0.47
C LYS A 285 -10.11 14.51 0.14
N ALA A 286 -10.90 13.93 1.05
CA ALA A 286 -11.63 12.71 0.75
C ALA A 286 -12.69 12.96 -0.34
N ARG A 287 -12.97 11.93 -1.12
CA ARG A 287 -13.96 11.92 -2.18
C ARG A 287 -14.92 10.76 -1.95
N ILE A 288 -16.18 10.99 -2.27
CA ILE A 288 -17.22 9.97 -2.28
C ILE A 288 -17.50 9.61 -3.73
N ASN A 289 -17.69 8.32 -4.02
CA ASN A 289 -17.92 7.79 -5.36
C ASN A 289 -16.85 8.27 -6.37
N ALA A 290 -15.58 8.18 -5.97
CA ALA A 290 -14.46 8.58 -6.80
C ALA A 290 -14.36 7.70 -8.06
N SER A 291 -14.00 8.31 -9.19
CA SER A 291 -13.77 7.62 -10.45
C SER A 291 -12.82 8.40 -11.34
N GLY A 292 -11.82 7.70 -11.88
CA GLY A 292 -10.70 8.28 -12.60
C GLY A 292 -9.76 9.09 -11.71
N VAL A 293 -8.65 9.50 -12.34
CA VAL A 293 -7.60 10.29 -11.70
C VAL A 293 -8.12 11.65 -11.23
N ASN A 294 -7.58 12.15 -10.13
CA ASN A 294 -7.75 13.53 -9.70
C ASN A 294 -6.43 14.11 -9.21
N TRP A 295 -5.72 14.75 -10.12
CA TRP A 295 -4.45 15.40 -9.81
C TRP A 295 -4.55 16.87 -9.40
N ALA A 296 -5.75 17.38 -9.14
CA ALA A 296 -5.93 18.77 -8.73
C ALA A 296 -5.28 19.05 -7.37
N THR A 297 -4.65 20.21 -7.24
CA THR A 297 -3.98 20.69 -6.00
C THR A 297 -4.46 22.07 -5.56
N GLY A 298 -5.52 22.60 -6.19
CA GLY A 298 -6.19 23.81 -5.73
C GLY A 298 -6.88 23.62 -4.37
N SER A 299 -7.28 24.73 -3.74
CA SER A 299 -7.90 24.74 -2.40
C SER A 299 -9.22 23.95 -2.30
N THR A 300 -9.90 23.73 -3.43
CA THR A 300 -11.09 22.88 -3.48
C THR A 300 -10.74 21.40 -3.37
N ALA A 301 -9.57 20.99 -3.83
CA ALA A 301 -9.09 19.59 -3.88
C ALA A 301 -8.32 19.15 -2.62
N GLY A 302 -7.77 20.08 -1.85
CA GLY A 302 -6.96 19.77 -0.66
C GLY A 302 -6.32 21.00 -0.04
N THR A 303 -5.45 20.76 0.93
CA THR A 303 -4.73 21.80 1.67
C THR A 303 -3.23 21.61 1.51
N SER A 304 -2.51 22.68 1.16
CA SER A 304 -1.05 22.68 1.17
C SER A 304 -0.54 23.24 2.50
N ILE A 305 0.16 22.41 3.26
CA ILE A 305 0.70 22.77 4.58
C ILE A 305 2.19 23.08 4.42
N PRO A 306 2.65 24.30 4.73
CA PRO A 306 4.05 24.67 4.56
C PRO A 306 4.94 23.84 5.49
N ILE A 307 6.13 23.48 5.00
CA ILE A 307 7.04 22.58 5.70
C ILE A 307 7.42 23.07 7.11
N SER A 308 7.42 24.39 7.35
CA SER A 308 7.67 25.01 8.66
C SER A 308 6.64 24.63 9.74
N ARG A 309 5.48 24.06 9.36
CA ARG A 309 4.46 23.52 10.28
C ARG A 309 4.71 22.07 10.67
N PHE A 310 5.72 21.42 10.10
CA PHE A 310 6.11 20.05 10.45
C PHE A 310 7.30 20.05 11.41
N HIS A 311 7.32 19.05 12.28
CA HIS A 311 8.54 18.53 12.88
C HIS A 311 9.11 17.49 11.93
N ILE A 312 10.35 17.66 11.49
CA ILE A 312 11.05 16.70 10.63
C ILE A 312 11.93 15.87 11.56
N ALA A 313 11.41 14.73 12.00
CA ALA A 313 12.10 13.83 12.90
C ALA A 313 13.17 13.04 12.15
N LYS A 314 14.29 12.77 12.83
CA LYS A 314 15.40 11.95 12.33
C LYS A 314 15.66 10.74 13.22
N PRO A 315 15.87 9.54 12.63
CA PRO A 315 16.14 8.34 13.41
C PRO A 315 17.47 8.50 14.18
N GLY A 316 17.50 8.06 15.44
CA GLY A 316 18.69 8.15 16.30
C GLY A 316 18.93 9.53 16.93
N THR A 317 18.24 10.59 16.47
CA THR A 317 18.25 11.92 17.11
C THR A 317 16.96 12.19 17.84
N ASP A 318 15.82 11.97 17.19
CA ASP A 318 14.50 12.16 17.80
C ASP A 318 14.05 10.93 18.58
N THR A 319 13.49 11.18 19.76
CA THR A 319 12.85 10.16 20.59
C THR A 319 11.33 10.30 20.51
N ALA A 320 10.60 9.29 21.00
CA ALA A 320 9.15 9.41 21.11
C ALA A 320 8.73 10.65 21.93
N ALA A 321 9.49 11.00 22.98
CA ALA A 321 9.23 12.18 23.80
C ALA A 321 9.41 13.50 23.04
N THR A 322 10.47 13.64 22.22
CA THR A 322 10.67 14.86 21.41
C THR A 322 9.59 14.99 20.34
N ILE A 323 9.22 13.88 19.71
CA ILE A 323 8.13 13.81 18.73
C ILE A 323 6.81 14.22 19.39
N ASN A 324 6.46 13.62 20.53
CA ASN A 324 5.22 13.91 21.26
C ASN A 324 5.16 15.38 21.72
N THR A 325 6.29 15.96 22.15
CA THR A 325 6.38 17.38 22.50
C THR A 325 6.08 18.27 21.29
N ALA A 326 6.61 17.95 20.12
CA ALA A 326 6.35 18.72 18.90
C ALA A 326 4.88 18.62 18.45
N LEU A 327 4.29 17.42 18.53
CA LEU A 327 2.87 17.20 18.23
C LEU A 327 1.96 18.01 19.18
N ALA A 328 2.26 17.99 20.48
CA ALA A 328 1.56 18.78 21.50
C ALA A 328 1.70 20.30 21.26
N ALA A 329 2.85 20.75 20.74
CA ALA A 329 3.09 22.14 20.35
C ALA A 329 2.40 22.57 19.04
N GLY A 330 1.56 21.71 18.43
CA GLY A 330 0.78 22.07 17.26
C GLY A 330 1.46 21.76 15.92
N LYS A 331 2.59 21.04 15.90
CA LYS A 331 3.25 20.59 14.66
C LYS A 331 2.54 19.40 14.04
N HIS A 332 2.70 19.24 12.73
CA HIS A 332 2.54 17.95 12.04
C HIS A 332 3.88 17.20 12.11
N LEU A 333 3.95 15.95 11.63
CA LEU A 333 5.14 15.12 11.73
C LEU A 333 5.55 14.57 10.36
N ILE A 334 6.84 14.70 10.04
CA ILE A 334 7.52 13.94 9.00
C ILE A 334 8.55 13.04 9.68
N LEU A 335 8.52 11.75 9.37
CA LEU A 335 9.52 10.77 9.77
C LEU A 335 10.42 10.51 8.57
N THR A 336 11.66 10.99 8.63
CA THR A 336 12.66 10.76 7.58
C THR A 336 13.11 9.29 7.56
N PRO A 337 13.68 8.78 6.45
CA PRO A 337 13.91 7.34 6.27
C PRO A 337 14.87 6.75 7.31
N GLY A 338 14.40 5.73 8.03
CA GLY A 338 15.17 4.92 8.98
C GLY A 338 14.29 4.21 9.99
N VAL A 339 14.92 3.58 10.98
CA VAL A 339 14.24 2.82 12.04
C VAL A 339 14.24 3.62 13.35
N TYR A 340 13.05 4.00 13.82
CA TYR A 340 12.81 4.73 15.06
C TYR A 340 12.51 3.75 16.19
N ARG A 341 13.45 3.61 17.13
CA ARG A 341 13.22 2.82 18.35
C ARG A 341 12.40 3.65 19.33
N LEU A 342 11.22 3.16 19.70
CA LEU A 342 10.28 3.89 20.53
C LEU A 342 10.19 3.27 21.93
N SER A 343 10.44 4.09 22.95
CA SER A 343 10.24 3.72 24.37
C SER A 343 8.81 3.97 24.86
N GLU A 344 8.03 4.74 24.10
CA GLU A 344 6.61 5.03 24.34
C GLU A 344 5.92 5.30 23.00
N PRO A 345 4.58 5.22 22.94
CA PRO A 345 3.84 5.50 21.70
C PRO A 345 4.02 6.95 21.22
N ILE A 346 4.00 7.13 19.89
CA ILE A 346 3.73 8.43 19.29
C ILE A 346 2.23 8.73 19.48
N ARG A 347 1.90 9.83 20.16
CA ARG A 347 0.52 10.19 20.53
C ARG A 347 0.01 11.32 19.67
N VAL A 348 -1.05 11.06 18.92
CA VAL A 348 -1.71 12.03 18.05
C VAL A 348 -3.04 12.44 18.66
N THR A 349 -3.08 13.61 19.30
CA THR A 349 -4.25 14.09 20.07
C THR A 349 -4.86 15.37 19.51
N ARG A 350 -4.38 15.87 18.37
CA ARG A 350 -4.91 17.06 17.69
C ARG A 350 -5.59 16.67 16.39
N ALA A 351 -6.82 17.14 16.18
CA ALA A 351 -7.55 16.96 14.92
C ALA A 351 -6.76 17.51 13.71
N GLY A 352 -6.90 16.86 12.56
CA GLY A 352 -6.22 17.29 11.32
C GLY A 352 -4.70 17.08 11.32
N THR A 353 -4.13 16.38 12.31
CA THR A 353 -2.69 16.12 12.35
C THR A 353 -2.28 15.21 11.20
N VAL A 354 -1.13 15.50 10.60
CA VAL A 354 -0.54 14.69 9.52
C VAL A 354 0.73 14.07 10.06
N VAL A 355 0.84 12.75 9.93
CA VAL A 355 2.03 11.96 10.23
C VAL A 355 2.43 11.25 8.94
N MET A 356 3.53 11.69 8.32
CA MET A 356 3.99 11.16 7.03
C MET A 356 5.39 10.56 7.18
N GLY A 357 5.54 9.29 6.81
CA GLY A 357 6.83 8.65 6.64
C GLY A 357 7.40 8.85 5.25
N MET A 358 8.73 8.85 5.16
CA MET A 358 9.49 8.84 3.92
C MET A 358 10.29 7.55 3.83
N GLY A 359 10.37 6.94 2.64
CA GLY A 359 11.25 5.79 2.42
C GLY A 359 11.01 4.63 3.36
N TYR A 360 9.75 4.28 3.62
CA TYR A 360 9.37 3.21 4.55
C TYR A 360 9.94 3.41 5.97
N ALA A 361 9.84 4.65 6.48
CA ALA A 361 10.20 4.95 7.86
C ALA A 361 9.52 3.95 8.82
N THR A 362 10.35 3.29 9.63
CA THR A 362 9.92 2.16 10.46
C THR A 362 9.82 2.59 11.91
N LEU A 363 8.66 2.36 12.55
CA LEU A 363 8.47 2.51 13.98
C LEU A 363 8.68 1.15 14.66
N ALA A 364 9.62 1.10 15.60
CA ALA A 364 10.04 -0.10 16.28
C ALA A 364 9.80 0.06 17.80
N PRO A 365 8.55 -0.15 18.28
CA PRO A 365 8.24 -0.06 19.71
C PRO A 365 8.97 -1.12 20.53
N ALA A 366 9.19 -0.81 21.81
CA ALA A 366 9.76 -1.69 22.82
C ALA A 366 8.83 -1.83 24.03
N GLY A 367 9.08 -2.85 24.87
CA GLY A 367 8.38 -3.02 26.14
C GLY A 367 6.87 -3.25 26.01
N GLY A 368 6.41 -3.90 24.94
CA GLY A 368 5.00 -4.19 24.68
C GLY A 368 4.11 -2.99 24.37
N GLN A 369 4.68 -1.80 24.19
CA GLN A 369 3.96 -0.56 23.89
C GLN A 369 3.41 -0.54 22.45
N SER A 370 2.39 0.30 22.22
CA SER A 370 1.98 0.68 20.87
C SER A 370 3.05 1.54 20.20
N ALA A 371 3.14 1.48 18.87
CA ALA A 371 3.98 2.39 18.09
C ALA A 371 3.32 3.76 17.95
N ILE A 372 2.02 3.78 17.66
CA ILE A 372 1.22 4.98 17.47
C ILE A 372 -0.16 4.82 18.11
N GLU A 373 -0.59 5.87 18.80
CA GLU A 373 -1.91 6.01 19.40
C GLU A 373 -2.56 7.30 18.89
N VAL A 374 -3.59 7.15 18.06
CA VAL A 374 -4.45 8.28 17.67
C VAL A 374 -5.58 8.37 18.69
N GLY A 375 -5.70 9.51 19.36
CA GLY A 375 -6.77 9.78 20.31
C GLY A 375 -8.14 9.96 19.64
N ASP A 376 -9.13 10.38 20.42
CA ASP A 376 -10.49 10.61 19.93
C ASP A 376 -10.63 11.95 19.18
N VAL A 377 -9.88 12.09 18.08
CA VAL A 377 -9.84 13.28 17.23
C VAL A 377 -10.10 12.95 15.76
N LYS A 378 -10.60 13.93 15.00
CA LYS A 378 -11.02 13.77 13.60
C LYS A 378 -9.92 14.15 12.60
N GLY A 379 -10.02 13.65 11.37
CA GLY A 379 -9.21 14.11 10.24
C GLY A 379 -7.71 13.84 10.34
N VAL A 380 -7.29 12.90 11.19
CA VAL A 380 -5.86 12.54 11.28
C VAL A 380 -5.46 11.79 10.01
N VAL A 381 -4.28 12.10 9.47
CA VAL A 381 -3.70 11.40 8.33
C VAL A 381 -2.41 10.74 8.78
N VAL A 382 -2.32 9.41 8.62
CA VAL A 382 -1.11 8.62 8.82
C VAL A 382 -0.75 8.00 7.48
N ALA A 383 0.48 8.23 7.00
CA ALA A 383 0.87 7.75 5.69
C ALA A 383 2.31 7.25 5.60
N GLY A 384 2.55 6.16 4.86
CA GLY A 384 3.88 5.71 4.46
C GLY A 384 4.75 5.21 5.60
N LEU A 385 4.18 4.37 6.49
CA LEU A 385 4.85 3.87 7.69
C LEU A 385 4.90 2.35 7.73
N VAL A 386 6.01 1.84 8.25
CA VAL A 386 6.11 0.45 8.69
C VAL A 386 6.12 0.42 10.22
N VAL A 387 5.36 -0.47 10.83
CA VAL A 387 5.42 -0.77 12.26
C VAL A 387 6.01 -2.15 12.44
N ASP A 388 7.20 -2.22 13.03
CA ASP A 388 7.94 -3.47 13.23
C ASP A 388 7.81 -3.88 14.70
N ALA A 389 7.05 -4.95 14.97
CA ALA A 389 6.65 -5.33 16.32
C ALA A 389 7.85 -5.54 17.25
N GLY A 390 7.70 -5.12 18.51
CA GLY A 390 8.58 -5.54 19.61
C GLY A 390 8.03 -6.78 20.32
N ILE A 391 8.80 -7.33 21.25
CA ILE A 391 8.32 -8.44 22.10
C ILE A 391 7.21 -7.94 23.04
N GLY A 392 6.15 -8.74 23.16
CA GLY A 392 5.09 -8.54 24.16
C GLY A 392 4.06 -7.47 23.78
N GLY A 393 3.95 -7.10 22.50
CA GLY A 393 2.97 -6.12 22.04
C GLY A 393 1.54 -6.58 22.32
N THR A 394 0.70 -5.72 22.89
CA THR A 394 -0.74 -5.99 22.96
C THR A 394 -1.45 -5.45 21.72
N VAL A 395 -1.29 -4.15 21.44
CA VAL A 395 -1.84 -3.51 20.22
C VAL A 395 -0.74 -2.63 19.62
N LEU A 396 -0.37 -2.82 18.36
CA LEU A 396 0.73 -2.05 17.75
C LEU A 396 0.28 -0.67 17.26
N VAL A 397 -0.91 -0.58 16.68
CA VAL A 397 -1.51 0.67 16.21
C VAL A 397 -2.93 0.80 16.75
N ARG A 398 -3.22 1.93 17.41
CA ARG A 398 -4.56 2.27 17.91
C ARG A 398 -5.10 3.52 17.23
N VAL A 399 -6.35 3.45 16.75
CA VAL A 399 -7.08 4.60 16.22
C VAL A 399 -8.38 4.78 16.98
N GLY A 400 -8.43 5.80 17.83
CA GLY A 400 -9.46 5.99 18.84
C GLY A 400 -9.12 5.28 20.15
N THR A 401 -9.66 5.77 21.27
CA THR A 401 -9.38 5.22 22.61
C THR A 401 -10.32 4.06 22.98
N GLY A 402 -11.45 3.94 22.27
CA GLY A 402 -12.54 3.01 22.61
C GLY A 402 -13.49 3.52 23.70
N ASN A 403 -13.20 4.66 24.34
CA ASN A 403 -14.05 5.23 25.39
C ASN A 403 -15.24 6.03 24.81
N ALA A 404 -15.10 6.58 23.60
CA ALA A 404 -16.12 7.37 22.95
C ALA A 404 -16.67 6.64 21.72
N THR A 405 -18.00 6.54 21.63
CA THR A 405 -18.68 5.99 20.45
C THR A 405 -18.86 7.06 19.38
N ALA A 406 -18.79 6.68 18.10
CA ALA A 406 -19.09 7.54 16.95
C ALA A 406 -18.17 8.76 16.73
N ILE A 407 -16.94 8.75 17.26
CA ILE A 407 -15.92 9.73 16.89
C ILE A 407 -15.52 9.49 15.43
N GLY A 408 -15.57 10.52 14.59
CA GLY A 408 -15.29 10.43 13.15
C GLY A 408 -15.88 11.59 12.37
N ASP A 409 -15.45 11.76 11.12
CA ASP A 409 -16.00 12.74 10.18
C ASP A 409 -16.13 12.08 8.80
N ALA A 410 -17.28 12.22 8.14
CA ALA A 410 -17.50 11.61 6.83
C ALA A 410 -16.86 12.42 5.70
N THR A 411 -16.61 13.71 5.92
CA THR A 411 -16.04 14.65 4.93
C THR A 411 -14.54 14.84 5.11
N ASP A 412 -14.03 14.60 6.31
CA ASP A 412 -12.60 14.60 6.64
C ASP A 412 -12.25 13.36 7.50
N PRO A 413 -12.36 12.14 6.94
CA PRO A 413 -12.10 10.92 7.67
C PRO A 413 -10.65 10.84 8.13
N THR A 414 -10.44 10.27 9.32
CA THR A 414 -9.11 9.77 9.69
C THR A 414 -8.69 8.74 8.65
N THR A 415 -7.50 8.87 8.08
CA THR A 415 -7.02 8.04 6.97
C THR A 415 -5.68 7.43 7.29
N LEU A 416 -5.54 6.11 7.07
CA LEU A 416 -4.27 5.38 7.12
C LEU A 416 -3.94 4.91 5.71
N SER A 417 -2.89 5.47 5.09
CA SER A 417 -2.46 5.13 3.73
C SER A 417 -1.07 4.51 3.74
N ASP A 418 -0.82 3.40 3.03
CA ASP A 418 0.49 2.72 3.05
C ASP A 418 0.98 2.47 4.50
N LEU A 419 0.09 1.94 5.34
CA LEU A 419 0.40 1.56 6.72
C LEU A 419 0.64 0.06 6.76
N PHE A 420 1.87 -0.32 7.04
CA PHE A 420 2.29 -1.72 7.07
C PHE A 420 2.68 -2.11 8.48
N VAL A 421 2.27 -3.29 8.91
CA VAL A 421 2.65 -3.87 10.21
C VAL A 421 3.34 -5.21 9.95
N ARG A 422 4.48 -5.42 10.61
CA ARG A 422 5.21 -6.68 10.57
C ARG A 422 5.42 -7.22 11.99
N VAL A 423 5.14 -8.51 12.19
CA VAL A 423 5.39 -9.24 13.44
C VAL A 423 6.36 -10.41 13.18
N GLY A 424 7.64 -10.21 13.49
CA GLY A 424 8.71 -11.17 13.17
C GLY A 424 9.47 -10.84 11.89
N GLY A 425 10.28 -11.77 11.40
CA GLY A 425 11.01 -11.67 10.11
C GLY A 425 12.30 -10.86 10.20
N ALA A 426 12.23 -9.57 10.54
CA ALA A 426 13.44 -8.76 10.71
C ALA A 426 14.02 -8.82 12.13
N ARG A 427 13.17 -9.04 13.12
CA ARG A 427 13.52 -9.13 14.54
C ARG A 427 12.45 -9.94 15.29
N PRO A 428 12.74 -10.47 16.49
CA PRO A 428 11.70 -11.04 17.35
C PRO A 428 10.63 -9.99 17.68
N GLY A 429 9.36 -10.38 17.52
CA GLY A 429 8.23 -9.52 17.83
C GLY A 429 6.96 -10.34 18.02
N SER A 430 6.06 -9.85 18.86
CA SER A 430 4.75 -10.46 19.07
C SER A 430 3.69 -9.37 19.27
N ALA A 431 2.45 -9.67 18.91
CA ALA A 431 1.35 -8.72 19.01
C ALA A 431 0.00 -9.42 19.18
N THR A 432 -0.78 -9.14 20.22
CA THR A 432 -2.16 -9.65 20.27
C THR A 432 -2.99 -9.10 19.09
N ILE A 433 -2.93 -7.79 18.84
CA ILE A 433 -3.62 -7.15 17.71
C ILE A 433 -2.62 -6.25 16.96
N ALA A 434 -2.50 -6.41 15.64
CA ALA A 434 -1.64 -5.52 14.85
C ALA A 434 -2.25 -4.11 14.74
N LEU A 435 -3.50 -4.01 14.33
CA LEU A 435 -4.23 -2.75 14.14
C LEU A 435 -5.61 -2.81 14.79
N ARG A 436 -5.92 -1.82 15.63
CA ARG A 436 -7.23 -1.66 16.24
C ARG A 436 -7.84 -0.30 15.89
N ILE A 437 -9.04 -0.34 15.30
CA ILE A 437 -9.81 0.83 14.88
C ILE A 437 -11.06 0.95 15.76
N ASP A 438 -11.02 1.79 16.77
CA ASP A 438 -12.17 2.14 17.60
C ASP A 438 -12.93 3.36 17.05
N GLN A 439 -12.25 4.23 16.31
CA GLN A 439 -12.83 5.39 15.65
C GLN A 439 -13.74 5.01 14.47
N SER A 440 -14.89 5.68 14.33
CA SER A 440 -15.80 5.54 13.18
C SER A 440 -15.34 6.35 11.97
N ARG A 441 -15.78 5.96 10.77
CA ARG A 441 -15.49 6.65 9.50
C ARG A 441 -13.99 6.75 9.18
N VAL A 442 -13.21 5.78 9.63
CA VAL A 442 -11.80 5.66 9.23
C VAL A 442 -11.73 5.09 7.81
N VAL A 443 -10.78 5.58 7.03
CA VAL A 443 -10.41 4.99 5.74
C VAL A 443 -9.04 4.31 5.88
N LEU A 444 -8.99 3.01 5.65
CA LEU A 444 -7.76 2.25 5.45
C LEU A 444 -7.51 2.13 3.95
N ASP A 445 -6.30 2.41 3.52
CA ASP A 445 -5.92 2.51 2.11
C ASP A 445 -4.53 1.89 1.88
N ASP A 446 -4.48 0.70 1.27
CA ASP A 446 -3.27 -0.14 1.17
C ASP A 446 -2.64 -0.40 2.54
N THR A 447 -3.25 -1.32 3.27
CA THR A 447 -2.82 -1.72 4.60
C THR A 447 -2.45 -3.19 4.58
N TRP A 448 -1.21 -3.50 4.99
CA TRP A 448 -0.71 -4.87 5.10
C TRP A 448 -0.35 -5.19 6.54
N LEU A 449 -1.04 -6.18 7.11
CA LEU A 449 -0.88 -6.65 8.48
C LEU A 449 -0.31 -8.07 8.42
N TRP A 450 1.01 -8.16 8.55
CA TRP A 450 1.76 -9.38 8.27
C TRP A 450 2.38 -9.95 9.54
N ARG A 451 1.90 -11.10 9.99
CA ARG A 451 2.69 -11.97 10.86
C ARG A 451 3.68 -12.71 9.97
N ALA A 452 4.98 -12.52 10.19
CA ALA A 452 5.99 -13.05 9.29
C ALA A 452 5.93 -14.58 9.18
N ASP A 453 5.91 -15.11 7.95
CA ASP A 453 6.00 -16.54 7.61
C ASP A 453 7.44 -16.98 7.31
N HIS A 454 8.38 -16.03 7.18
CA HIS A 454 9.81 -16.31 6.99
C HIS A 454 10.71 -15.24 7.61
N GLY A 455 12.01 -15.56 7.71
CA GLY A 455 13.04 -14.70 8.31
C GLY A 455 13.33 -15.03 9.78
N ALA A 456 13.94 -14.08 10.48
CA ALA A 456 14.37 -14.25 11.86
C ALA A 456 13.19 -14.26 12.84
N GLY A 457 13.22 -15.18 13.81
CA GLY A 457 12.25 -15.23 14.90
C GLY A 457 10.84 -15.67 14.47
N VAL A 458 10.72 -16.41 13.35
CA VAL A 458 9.44 -16.93 12.85
C VAL A 458 9.18 -18.35 13.36
N GLY A 459 7.90 -18.62 13.62
CA GLY A 459 7.38 -19.94 13.99
C GLY A 459 6.20 -19.81 14.94
N TRP A 460 5.45 -20.90 15.11
CA TRP A 460 4.17 -20.91 15.83
C TRP A 460 4.24 -20.31 17.24
N THR A 461 5.36 -20.50 17.94
CA THR A 461 5.59 -19.96 19.30
C THR A 461 6.57 -18.79 19.33
N SER A 462 7.14 -18.40 18.19
CA SER A 462 8.26 -17.44 18.11
C SER A 462 7.77 -16.01 17.89
N ASN A 463 6.94 -15.78 16.87
CA ASN A 463 6.36 -14.48 16.53
C ASN A 463 4.84 -14.49 16.73
N THR A 464 4.41 -14.79 17.95
CA THR A 464 2.98 -14.97 18.23
C THR A 464 2.18 -13.72 17.88
N SER A 465 1.07 -13.91 17.19
CA SER A 465 0.12 -12.84 16.94
C SER A 465 -1.28 -13.35 16.73
N ASP A 466 -2.25 -12.87 17.53
CA ASP A 466 -3.61 -13.39 17.50
C ASP A 466 -4.38 -12.89 16.26
N THR A 467 -4.47 -11.57 16.08
CA THR A 467 -5.31 -10.97 15.05
C THR A 467 -4.62 -9.80 14.35
N GLY A 468 -4.80 -9.68 13.04
CA GLY A 468 -4.32 -8.54 12.27
C GLY A 468 -5.12 -7.30 12.59
N LEU A 469 -6.40 -7.30 12.18
CA LEU A 469 -7.27 -6.13 12.29
C LEU A 469 -8.46 -6.37 13.21
N VAL A 470 -8.72 -5.43 14.12
CA VAL A 470 -9.99 -5.33 14.84
C VAL A 470 -10.65 -3.99 14.54
N VAL A 471 -11.88 -4.01 14.00
CA VAL A 471 -12.68 -2.81 13.70
C VAL A 471 -13.90 -2.74 14.60
N ASN A 472 -13.93 -1.76 15.50
CA ASN A 472 -15.08 -1.47 16.37
C ASN A 472 -15.87 -0.24 15.90
N GLY A 473 -15.21 0.70 15.24
CA GLY A 473 -15.86 1.90 14.71
C GLY A 473 -16.86 1.60 13.58
N ALA A 474 -17.95 2.37 13.53
CA ALA A 474 -18.93 2.27 12.44
C ALA A 474 -18.43 2.99 11.17
N GLU A 475 -18.94 2.61 10.00
CA GLU A 475 -18.68 3.27 8.71
C GLU A 475 -17.18 3.31 8.33
N VAL A 476 -16.40 2.38 8.84
CA VAL A 476 -14.99 2.21 8.43
C VAL A 476 -14.96 1.62 7.03
N THR A 477 -14.11 2.17 6.17
CA THR A 477 -13.88 1.69 4.80
C THR A 477 -12.45 1.20 4.68
N ALA A 478 -12.25 -0.03 4.19
CA ALA A 478 -10.96 -0.56 3.83
C ALA A 478 -10.86 -0.73 2.31
N LEU A 479 -9.83 -0.14 1.71
CA LEU A 479 -9.48 -0.23 0.30
C LEU A 479 -8.10 -0.89 0.21
N GLY A 480 -7.98 -2.01 -0.51
CA GLY A 480 -6.68 -2.69 -0.59
C GLY A 480 -6.22 -3.24 0.77
N LEU A 481 -7.03 -4.12 1.40
CA LEU A 481 -6.68 -4.71 2.69
C LEU A 481 -5.94 -6.04 2.54
N PHE A 482 -4.81 -6.20 3.20
CA PHE A 482 -4.02 -7.43 3.28
C PHE A 482 -3.82 -7.80 4.76
N ALA A 483 -4.21 -9.00 5.17
CA ALA A 483 -3.98 -9.48 6.54
C ALA A 483 -3.63 -10.97 6.56
N GLU A 484 -2.45 -11.32 7.06
CA GLU A 484 -1.84 -12.62 6.78
C GLU A 484 -1.20 -13.26 8.02
N HIS A 485 -1.36 -14.59 8.08
CA HIS A 485 -0.68 -15.54 8.96
C HIS A 485 -0.84 -15.34 10.46
N HIS A 486 -1.74 -14.47 10.92
CA HIS A 486 -2.09 -14.38 12.33
C HIS A 486 -2.68 -15.72 12.84
N GLN A 487 -2.50 -16.03 14.11
CA GLN A 487 -2.82 -17.34 14.68
C GLN A 487 -4.32 -17.55 14.88
N LYS A 488 -5.12 -16.48 14.92
CA LYS A 488 -6.58 -16.52 15.01
C LYS A 488 -7.21 -15.85 13.79
N ASN A 489 -8.32 -15.13 13.97
CA ASN A 489 -8.94 -14.39 12.88
C ASN A 489 -7.99 -13.32 12.36
N GLN A 490 -7.83 -13.23 11.04
CA GLN A 490 -6.97 -12.22 10.41
C GLN A 490 -7.62 -10.84 10.53
N VAL A 491 -8.95 -10.78 10.38
CA VAL A 491 -9.79 -9.60 10.55
C VAL A 491 -11.02 -9.94 11.40
N VAL A 492 -11.31 -9.10 12.40
CA VAL A 492 -12.54 -9.09 13.18
C VAL A 492 -13.26 -7.75 13.01
N TRP A 493 -14.51 -7.79 12.58
CA TRP A 493 -15.33 -6.61 12.32
C TRP A 493 -16.56 -6.58 13.22
N ASN A 494 -16.56 -5.64 14.16
CA ASN A 494 -17.63 -5.36 15.12
C ASN A 494 -18.46 -4.13 14.77
N GLY A 495 -17.89 -3.21 13.99
CA GLY A 495 -18.52 -1.94 13.64
C GLY A 495 -19.62 -2.06 12.58
N GLU A 496 -20.69 -1.28 12.74
CA GLU A 496 -21.80 -1.21 11.79
C GLU A 496 -21.43 -0.50 10.48
N ARG A 497 -22.09 -0.89 9.38
CA ARG A 497 -21.96 -0.27 8.04
C ARG A 497 -20.50 -0.23 7.55
N GLY A 498 -19.72 -1.24 7.93
CA GLY A 498 -18.36 -1.41 7.43
C GLY A 498 -18.33 -1.76 5.95
N ARG A 499 -17.26 -1.36 5.27
CA ARG A 499 -17.03 -1.71 3.87
C ARG A 499 -15.60 -2.13 3.61
N THR A 500 -15.41 -3.21 2.85
CA THR A 500 -14.13 -3.60 2.29
C THR A 500 -14.24 -3.73 0.77
N VAL A 501 -13.34 -3.08 0.03
CA VAL A 501 -13.16 -3.26 -1.41
C VAL A 501 -11.74 -3.74 -1.63
N PHE A 502 -11.61 -4.96 -2.16
CA PHE A 502 -10.39 -5.75 -2.18
C PHE A 502 -9.94 -6.20 -0.78
N TYR A 503 -9.88 -7.52 -0.59
CA TYR A 503 -9.25 -8.16 0.55
C TYR A 503 -8.39 -9.33 0.07
N GLN A 504 -7.17 -9.41 0.56
CA GLN A 504 -6.34 -10.60 0.43
C GLN A 504 -5.91 -11.09 1.82
N SER A 505 -5.80 -12.41 1.95
CA SER A 505 -5.35 -13.04 3.18
C SER A 505 -4.77 -14.42 2.95
N GLU A 506 -3.88 -14.80 3.84
CA GLU A 506 -3.39 -16.15 3.99
C GLU A 506 -3.53 -16.62 5.44
N PHE A 507 -3.93 -17.87 5.62
CA PHE A 507 -3.88 -18.52 6.93
C PHE A 507 -2.42 -18.77 7.37
N PRO A 508 -2.15 -18.95 8.68
CA PRO A 508 -0.80 -19.26 9.15
C PRO A 508 -0.32 -20.57 8.52
N TYR A 509 0.93 -20.61 8.07
CA TYR A 509 1.51 -21.82 7.49
C TYR A 509 1.95 -22.84 8.54
N ASP A 510 2.21 -22.35 9.75
CA ASP A 510 2.90 -23.04 10.82
C ASP A 510 2.04 -23.57 11.99
N PRO A 511 0.69 -23.75 11.91
CA PRO A 511 0.02 -24.50 12.96
C PRO A 511 0.55 -25.95 12.96
N PRO A 512 0.95 -26.50 14.13
CA PRO A 512 1.64 -27.79 14.17
C PRO A 512 0.70 -28.98 13.90
N ASN A 513 -0.59 -28.83 14.18
CA ASN A 513 -1.64 -29.82 13.93
C ASN A 513 -3.01 -29.16 14.16
N GLN A 514 -4.08 -29.89 13.81
CA GLN A 514 -5.45 -29.36 13.89
C GLN A 514 -5.84 -29.00 15.33
N ALA A 515 -5.44 -29.81 16.33
CA ALA A 515 -5.81 -29.58 17.73
C ALA A 515 -5.20 -28.28 18.30
N ALA A 516 -4.03 -27.87 17.81
CA ALA A 516 -3.42 -26.59 18.16
C ALA A 516 -4.10 -25.37 17.50
N TRP A 517 -4.91 -25.61 16.46
CA TRP A 517 -5.58 -24.57 15.68
C TRP A 517 -7.07 -24.87 15.51
N MET A 518 -7.80 -24.70 16.61
CA MET A 518 -9.27 -24.80 16.68
C MET A 518 -9.86 -23.49 17.21
N ASP A 519 -11.00 -23.06 16.65
CA ASP A 519 -11.89 -22.07 17.27
C ASP A 519 -13.04 -22.81 17.97
N GLY A 520 -12.83 -23.14 19.24
CA GLY A 520 -13.74 -23.99 20.00
C GLY A 520 -13.82 -25.40 19.39
N VAL A 521 -14.96 -25.73 18.78
CA VAL A 521 -15.19 -27.03 18.11
C VAL A 521 -14.97 -26.99 16.60
N ARG A 522 -14.69 -25.80 16.03
CA ARG A 522 -14.48 -25.61 14.59
C ARG A 522 -13.01 -25.74 14.21
N GLU A 523 -12.75 -26.34 13.06
CA GLU A 523 -11.42 -26.41 12.45
C GLU A 523 -10.93 -24.98 12.14
N GLY A 524 -9.85 -24.54 12.80
CA GLY A 524 -9.25 -23.23 12.56
C GLY A 524 -10.15 -22.03 12.88
N TYR A 525 -9.66 -20.84 12.51
CA TYR A 525 -10.36 -19.56 12.63
C TYR A 525 -10.71 -19.05 11.23
N ALA A 526 -11.79 -18.27 11.08
CA ALA A 526 -12.08 -17.58 9.82
C ALA A 526 -11.06 -16.47 9.54
N SER A 527 -10.71 -16.25 8.28
CA SER A 527 -9.83 -15.15 7.88
C SER A 527 -10.52 -13.80 8.11
N TYR A 528 -11.77 -13.67 7.67
CA TYR A 528 -12.59 -12.46 7.87
C TYR A 528 -13.84 -12.79 8.70
N LYS A 529 -13.99 -12.16 9.87
CA LYS A 529 -15.13 -12.39 10.77
C LYS A 529 -15.95 -11.11 10.98
N VAL A 530 -17.16 -11.07 10.44
CA VAL A 530 -18.19 -10.09 10.81
C VAL A 530 -18.96 -10.66 12.00
N THR A 531 -18.97 -9.94 13.12
CA THR A 531 -19.55 -10.51 14.34
C THR A 531 -21.09 -10.57 14.31
N PRO A 532 -21.72 -11.51 15.07
CA PRO A 532 -23.15 -11.78 14.99
C PRO A 532 -24.08 -10.56 15.20
N GLY A 533 -23.60 -9.56 15.95
CA GLY A 533 -24.33 -8.34 16.27
C GLY A 533 -24.43 -7.35 15.11
N VAL A 534 -23.55 -7.45 14.11
CA VAL A 534 -23.55 -6.53 12.97
C VAL A 534 -24.77 -6.77 12.09
N THR A 535 -25.48 -5.68 11.79
CA THR A 535 -26.69 -5.70 10.97
C THR A 535 -26.42 -5.27 9.54
N THR A 536 -25.46 -4.37 9.30
CA THR A 536 -25.11 -3.89 7.95
C THR A 536 -23.62 -3.98 7.71
N HIS A 537 -23.20 -4.63 6.61
CA HIS A 537 -21.79 -4.77 6.25
C HIS A 537 -21.63 -5.08 4.76
N ALA A 538 -20.52 -4.66 4.14
CA ALA A 538 -20.24 -4.95 2.75
C ALA A 538 -18.79 -5.39 2.51
N VAL A 539 -18.57 -6.48 1.77
CA VAL A 539 -17.24 -6.92 1.33
C VAL A 539 -17.28 -7.24 -0.16
N THR A 540 -16.34 -6.72 -0.93
CA THR A 540 -16.27 -6.95 -2.38
C THR A 540 -14.86 -7.34 -2.80
N GLY A 541 -14.73 -8.49 -3.48
CA GLY A 541 -13.46 -8.96 -4.04
C GLY A 541 -12.52 -9.49 -2.96
N THR A 542 -12.69 -10.76 -2.55
CA THR A 542 -11.81 -11.40 -1.57
C THR A 542 -10.99 -12.52 -2.19
N ALA A 543 -9.76 -12.68 -1.73
CA ALA A 543 -8.91 -13.82 -2.02
C ALA A 543 -8.30 -14.35 -0.71
N ILE A 544 -8.67 -15.57 -0.32
CA ILE A 544 -8.24 -16.16 0.97
C ILE A 544 -7.55 -17.50 0.70
N TYR A 545 -6.31 -17.63 1.14
CA TYR A 545 -5.42 -18.72 0.74
C TYR A 545 -4.99 -19.63 1.91
N THR A 546 -4.68 -20.88 1.60
CA THR A 546 -3.99 -21.84 2.50
C THR A 546 -2.74 -22.42 1.86
N LEU A 547 -1.77 -22.75 2.71
CA LEU A 547 -0.56 -23.53 2.36
C LEU A 547 -0.18 -24.56 3.44
N PHE A 548 -0.39 -24.25 4.72
CA PHE A 548 -0.22 -25.13 5.89
C PHE A 548 1.01 -26.05 5.85
N THR A 549 2.20 -25.47 5.69
CA THR A 549 3.49 -26.18 5.54
C THR A 549 3.75 -27.18 6.66
N ASP A 550 3.70 -26.73 7.92
CA ASP A 550 4.27 -27.49 9.03
C ASP A 550 3.43 -28.73 9.34
N SER A 551 2.10 -28.56 9.41
CA SER A 551 1.17 -29.67 9.58
C SER A 551 1.20 -30.66 8.39
N THR A 552 1.42 -30.16 7.17
CA THR A 552 1.56 -31.02 5.98
C THR A 552 2.82 -31.86 6.08
N PHE A 553 3.96 -31.28 6.43
CA PHE A 553 5.21 -32.02 6.61
C PHE A 553 5.18 -32.96 7.82
N ALA A 554 4.36 -32.65 8.82
CA ALA A 554 4.05 -33.57 9.92
C ALA A 554 3.10 -34.72 9.53
N GLY A 555 2.58 -34.75 8.30
CA GLY A 555 1.72 -35.81 7.77
C GLY A 555 0.24 -35.69 8.18
N ALA A 556 -0.16 -34.58 8.80
CA ALA A 556 -1.53 -34.34 9.27
C ALA A 556 -1.95 -32.90 8.92
N PRO A 557 -2.13 -32.58 7.62
CA PRO A 557 -2.42 -31.23 7.17
C PRO A 557 -3.70 -30.70 7.81
N VAL A 558 -3.67 -29.45 8.27
CA VAL A 558 -4.84 -28.80 8.87
C VAL A 558 -5.81 -28.25 7.84
N HIS A 559 -7.04 -28.00 8.30
CA HIS A 559 -8.09 -27.34 7.55
C HIS A 559 -8.66 -26.15 8.32
N ALA A 560 -9.20 -25.19 7.57
CA ALA A 560 -10.11 -24.18 8.09
C ALA A 560 -11.55 -24.56 7.75
N TRP A 561 -12.47 -24.49 8.71
CA TRP A 561 -13.88 -24.76 8.47
C TRP A 561 -14.48 -23.76 7.47
N THR A 562 -14.17 -22.48 7.60
CA THR A 562 -14.66 -21.46 6.66
C THR A 562 -13.65 -20.34 6.48
N ALA A 563 -13.59 -19.76 5.28
CA ALA A 563 -12.76 -18.58 5.04
C ALA A 563 -13.35 -17.32 5.67
N ILE A 564 -14.68 -17.20 5.66
CA ILE A 564 -15.40 -16.00 6.13
C ILE A 564 -16.55 -16.40 7.07
N GLU A 565 -16.64 -15.75 8.22
CA GLU A 565 -17.81 -15.81 9.09
C GLU A 565 -18.59 -14.50 8.98
N ALA A 566 -19.88 -14.57 8.67
CA ALA A 566 -20.74 -13.40 8.62
C ALA A 566 -22.20 -13.74 8.96
N PRO A 567 -22.97 -12.80 9.54
CA PRO A 567 -24.40 -12.99 9.76
C PRO A 567 -25.17 -13.17 8.44
N THR A 568 -26.07 -14.16 8.38
CA THR A 568 -26.97 -14.37 7.24
C THR A 568 -28.10 -13.34 7.28
N ARG A 569 -27.85 -12.13 6.78
CA ARG A 569 -28.82 -11.01 6.76
C ARG A 569 -28.86 -10.34 5.39
N GLY A 570 -30.02 -9.81 5.01
CA GLY A 570 -30.24 -9.03 3.79
C GLY A 570 -29.38 -7.76 3.66
N SER A 571 -28.75 -7.30 4.73
CA SER A 571 -27.94 -6.08 4.77
C SER A 571 -26.45 -6.35 5.02
N VAL A 572 -26.07 -7.63 5.19
CA VAL A 572 -24.67 -8.09 5.20
C VAL A 572 -24.42 -8.71 3.82
N ARG A 573 -23.62 -8.03 3.00
CA ARG A 573 -23.46 -8.34 1.56
C ARG A 573 -22.00 -8.61 1.24
N LEU A 574 -21.69 -9.84 0.86
CA LEU A 574 -20.37 -10.21 0.37
C LEU A 574 -20.49 -10.56 -1.11
N THR A 575 -19.56 -10.09 -1.93
CA THR A 575 -19.58 -10.29 -3.39
C THR A 575 -18.18 -10.60 -3.91
N SER A 576 -18.08 -11.49 -4.89
CA SER A 576 -16.82 -11.90 -5.51
C SER A 576 -15.80 -12.44 -4.52
N MET A 577 -16.06 -13.61 -3.97
CA MET A 577 -15.17 -14.27 -3.01
C MET A 577 -14.44 -15.43 -3.69
N THR A 578 -13.13 -15.49 -3.53
CA THR A 578 -12.26 -16.60 -3.95
C THR A 578 -11.56 -17.19 -2.73
N THR A 579 -11.56 -18.52 -2.65
CA THR A 579 -10.72 -19.28 -1.72
C THR A 579 -9.80 -20.18 -2.52
N ALA A 580 -8.55 -20.36 -2.09
CA ALA A 580 -7.62 -21.23 -2.79
C ALA A 580 -6.62 -21.93 -1.87
N VAL A 581 -6.11 -23.06 -2.33
CA VAL A 581 -4.93 -23.72 -1.80
C VAL A 581 -3.79 -23.37 -2.74
N ILE A 582 -2.76 -22.69 -2.23
CA ILE A 582 -1.57 -22.31 -3.01
C ILE A 582 -0.88 -23.58 -3.50
N ALA A 583 -0.46 -24.42 -2.54
CA ALA A 583 0.20 -25.69 -2.79
C ALA A 583 0.09 -26.61 -1.55
N LEU A 584 0.88 -27.68 -1.54
CA LEU A 584 1.09 -28.58 -0.40
C LEU A 584 -0.17 -29.30 0.09
N GLY A 585 -0.59 -29.08 1.34
CA GLY A 585 -1.61 -29.88 2.03
C GLY A 585 -2.64 -29.03 2.76
N GLY A 586 -3.79 -29.64 3.06
CA GLY A 586 -4.87 -28.99 3.79
C GLY A 586 -5.86 -28.26 2.89
N GLY A 587 -6.66 -27.36 3.47
CA GLY A 587 -7.63 -26.59 2.70
C GLY A 587 -8.69 -25.87 3.53
N ILE A 588 -9.76 -25.46 2.85
CA ILE A 588 -10.87 -24.69 3.42
C ILE A 588 -12.18 -25.42 3.09
N ARG A 589 -13.00 -25.75 4.09
CA ARG A 589 -14.25 -26.51 3.87
C ARG A 589 -15.34 -25.67 3.20
N HIS A 590 -15.40 -24.37 3.49
CA HIS A 590 -16.43 -23.47 2.99
C HIS A 590 -15.91 -22.05 2.72
N VAL A 591 -16.54 -21.32 1.81
CA VAL A 591 -16.19 -19.92 1.52
C VAL A 591 -16.76 -18.99 2.58
N VAL A 592 -18.07 -19.11 2.89
CA VAL A 592 -18.73 -18.29 3.91
C VAL A 592 -19.67 -19.13 4.76
N GLY A 593 -19.42 -19.24 6.07
CA GLY A 593 -20.18 -20.15 6.94
C GLY A 593 -20.22 -21.56 6.34
N ASP A 594 -21.40 -22.09 6.07
CA ASP A 594 -21.62 -23.38 5.39
C ASP A 594 -21.79 -23.29 3.85
N SER A 595 -21.57 -22.11 3.26
CA SER A 595 -21.78 -21.82 1.84
C SER A 595 -20.49 -21.81 1.02
N GLY A 596 -20.60 -22.18 -0.25
CA GLY A 596 -19.48 -22.26 -1.20
C GLY A 596 -18.76 -23.61 -1.15
N ALA A 597 -18.13 -23.97 -2.28
CA ALA A 597 -17.44 -25.24 -2.41
C ALA A 597 -16.13 -25.25 -1.59
N ALA A 598 -15.80 -26.44 -1.06
CA ALA A 598 -14.52 -26.67 -0.42
C ALA A 598 -13.36 -26.60 -1.42
N VAL A 599 -12.19 -26.21 -0.92
CA VAL A 599 -10.90 -26.36 -1.61
C VAL A 599 -9.99 -27.21 -0.75
N ASP A 600 -9.34 -28.20 -1.36
CA ASP A 600 -8.49 -29.14 -0.63
C ASP A 600 -7.34 -29.58 -1.54
N ALA A 601 -6.12 -29.58 -1.03
CA ALA A 601 -4.94 -29.96 -1.79
C ALA A 601 -5.01 -31.41 -2.30
N ALA A 602 -5.70 -32.30 -1.57
CA ALA A 602 -5.91 -33.69 -1.98
C ALA A 602 -6.97 -33.83 -3.08
N ARG A 603 -7.66 -32.75 -3.46
CA ARG A 603 -8.67 -32.69 -4.53
C ARG A 603 -8.40 -31.52 -5.47
N PRO A 604 -7.27 -31.54 -6.19
CA PRO A 604 -6.89 -30.43 -7.07
C PRO A 604 -7.93 -30.22 -8.18
N ASN A 605 -8.19 -28.97 -8.52
CA ASN A 605 -9.13 -28.59 -9.59
C ASN A 605 -8.62 -27.48 -10.51
N GLN A 606 -7.47 -26.86 -10.19
CA GLN A 606 -6.77 -25.82 -10.98
C GLN A 606 -7.69 -24.78 -11.67
N VAL A 607 -8.79 -24.38 -11.03
CA VAL A 607 -9.73 -23.37 -11.58
C VAL A 607 -9.05 -22.01 -11.76
N VAL A 608 -8.04 -21.71 -10.96
CA VAL A 608 -7.15 -20.56 -11.10
C VAL A 608 -5.74 -21.07 -11.34
N PRO A 609 -5.08 -20.70 -12.46
CA PRO A 609 -3.70 -21.08 -12.74
C PRO A 609 -2.76 -20.72 -11.58
N GLY A 610 -1.83 -21.62 -11.26
CA GLY A 610 -0.87 -21.44 -10.16
C GLY A 610 -1.35 -21.90 -8.78
N PHE A 611 -2.62 -22.25 -8.61
CA PHE A 611 -3.17 -22.80 -7.37
C PHE A 611 -3.48 -24.29 -7.50
N ALA A 612 -3.22 -25.08 -6.44
CA ALA A 612 -3.57 -26.50 -6.39
C ALA A 612 -5.08 -26.74 -6.48
N ALA A 613 -5.86 -25.97 -5.71
CA ALA A 613 -7.31 -25.99 -5.72
C ALA A 613 -7.86 -24.58 -5.49
N SER A 614 -8.99 -24.24 -6.10
CA SER A 614 -9.67 -22.97 -5.87
C SER A 614 -11.19 -23.09 -6.03
N ALA A 615 -11.91 -22.20 -5.37
CA ALA A 615 -13.35 -22.08 -5.44
C ALA A 615 -13.75 -20.60 -5.40
N ARG A 616 -14.88 -20.29 -6.06
CA ARG A 616 -15.44 -18.95 -6.12
C ARG A 616 -16.88 -18.97 -5.65
N LEU A 617 -17.27 -17.94 -4.91
CA LEU A 617 -18.66 -17.66 -4.54
C LEU A 617 -19.00 -16.22 -4.95
N ALA A 618 -20.01 -16.07 -5.81
CA ALA A 618 -20.35 -14.77 -6.39
C ALA A 618 -21.00 -13.82 -5.38
N SER A 619 -21.86 -14.33 -4.49
CA SER A 619 -22.60 -13.51 -3.52
C SER A 619 -22.94 -14.28 -2.23
N PHE A 620 -23.07 -13.55 -1.12
CA PHE A 620 -23.61 -14.04 0.14
C PHE A 620 -24.36 -12.92 0.92
N PRO A 621 -25.51 -13.22 1.56
CA PRO A 621 -26.32 -14.42 1.33
C PRO A 621 -26.84 -14.43 -0.12
N SER A 622 -27.09 -15.62 -0.66
CA SER A 622 -27.54 -15.85 -2.04
C SER A 622 -28.88 -15.20 -2.35
#